data_AF-A0A3M1BJM7-F1
#
_entry.id   AF-A0A3M1BJM7-F1
#
_cell.length_a   1.000
_cell.length_b   1.000
_cell.length_c   1.000
_cell.angle_alpha   90.00
_cell.angle_beta   90.00
_cell.angle_gamma   90.00
#
_symmetry.space_group_name_H-M   'P 1'
#
loop_
_entity.id
_entity.type
_entity.pdbx_description
1 polymer ?
#
loop_
_entity_poly.entity_id
_entity_poly.type
_entity_poly.pdbx_seq_one_letter_code
_entity_poly.pdbx_strand_id
1 'polypeptide(L)'
;RDVGNIIQRGGTFLKTARSMEFMTPEGRKKAHASLKRHKIQALVALGGNGTFTGAQVFHEEYGIPVVGVPCTIDNDLYGTDVTIGFDTAVNTAIDAVDKIRDTAESHNRVFFIEVMGRNSGYIALYTAIGSGATTVLLPERETSMEELVRILNQEAVKNKAFSLVVVAEGNKLGKTQDIAEEVKQRLKLEEDVRVTVVGHMQRGGSPSGFDRLVATRLGNAAVEAILQGYKNAMVGISNNQLKHTPLSIAIKNEKEINMDLLRMIEMLAV
;
A
#
# COMPACT_ATOMS: atom_id res chain seq x y z
N ARG A 1 -23.18 -13.11 18.05
CA ARG A 1 -22.78 -11.70 17.93
C ARG A 1 -22.43 -11.43 16.48
N ASP A 2 -22.82 -10.27 15.96
CA ASP A 2 -22.83 -9.97 14.50
C ASP A 2 -21.44 -9.88 13.86
N VAL A 3 -20.40 -9.68 14.66
CA VAL A 3 -18.99 -9.65 14.24
C VAL A 3 -18.22 -10.93 14.60
N GLY A 4 -18.92 -12.03 14.88
CA GLY A 4 -18.28 -13.33 15.07
C GLY A 4 -17.75 -13.91 13.76
N ASN A 5 -16.58 -14.56 13.81
CA ASN A 5 -16.00 -15.31 12.68
C ASN A 5 -15.70 -14.46 11.42
N ILE A 6 -15.30 -13.19 11.60
CA ILE A 6 -14.91 -12.30 10.50
C ILE A 6 -13.43 -11.87 10.53
N ILE A 7 -12.68 -12.20 11.58
CA ILE A 7 -11.28 -11.72 11.76
C ILE A 7 -10.34 -12.19 10.65
N GLN A 8 -10.61 -13.36 10.06
CA GLN A 8 -9.85 -13.96 8.98
C GLN A 8 -10.36 -13.60 7.58
N ARG A 9 -11.45 -12.83 7.48
CA ARG A 9 -12.07 -12.54 6.19
C ARG A 9 -11.45 -11.28 5.60
N GLY A 10 -10.97 -11.39 4.37
CA GLY A 10 -10.60 -10.23 3.56
C GLY A 10 -11.82 -9.38 3.17
N GLY A 11 -11.54 -8.17 2.67
CA GLY A 11 -12.56 -7.20 2.29
C GLY A 11 -13.32 -6.62 3.49
N THR A 12 -14.50 -6.06 3.23
CA THR A 12 -15.36 -5.48 4.26
C THR A 12 -16.81 -5.91 4.09
N PHE A 13 -17.42 -6.43 5.16
CA PHE A 13 -18.84 -6.80 5.17
C PHE A 13 -19.77 -5.57 5.19
N LEU A 14 -19.26 -4.40 5.59
CA LEU A 14 -19.96 -3.11 5.52
C LEU A 14 -20.01 -2.55 4.09
N LYS A 15 -19.27 -3.17 3.16
CA LYS A 15 -19.04 -2.71 1.78
C LYS A 15 -18.30 -1.35 1.75
N THR A 16 -17.95 -0.93 0.55
CA THR A 16 -17.33 0.37 0.28
C THR A 16 -17.82 0.89 -1.06
N ALA A 17 -17.96 2.20 -1.19
CA ALA A 17 -18.39 2.85 -2.42
C ALA A 17 -17.77 4.25 -2.52
N ARG A 18 -17.49 4.68 -3.76
CA ARG A 18 -17.17 6.09 -4.02
C ARG A 18 -18.46 6.91 -3.89
N SER A 19 -18.45 7.94 -3.05
CA SER A 19 -19.62 8.80 -2.83
C SER A 19 -19.35 10.21 -3.32
N MET A 20 -19.76 10.48 -4.56
CA MET A 20 -19.72 11.85 -5.11
C MET A 20 -20.67 12.79 -4.36
N GLU A 21 -21.79 12.25 -3.87
CA GLU A 21 -22.76 13.02 -3.09
C GLU A 21 -22.13 13.56 -1.79
N PHE A 22 -21.30 12.76 -1.10
CA PHE A 22 -20.63 13.20 0.13
C PHE A 22 -19.58 14.29 -0.10
N MET A 23 -19.17 14.53 -1.36
CA MET A 23 -18.29 15.66 -1.69
C MET A 23 -19.03 17.00 -1.67
N THR A 24 -20.37 17.02 -1.70
CA THR A 24 -21.16 18.26 -1.64
C THR A 24 -21.70 18.55 -0.22
N PRO A 25 -21.92 19.83 0.12
CA PRO A 25 -22.56 20.20 1.39
C PRO A 25 -23.94 19.55 1.59
N GLU A 26 -24.73 19.40 0.53
CA GLU A 26 -26.06 18.79 0.56
C GLU A 26 -25.99 17.31 0.93
N GLY A 27 -25.04 16.58 0.37
CA GLY A 27 -24.83 15.17 0.70
C GLY A 27 -24.38 14.97 2.14
N ARG A 28 -23.46 15.80 2.61
CA ARG A 28 -23.04 15.78 4.03
C ARG A 28 -24.19 16.15 4.97
N LYS A 29 -25.03 17.11 4.60
CA LYS A 29 -26.23 17.45 5.38
C LYS A 29 -27.18 16.27 5.52
N LYS A 30 -27.41 15.49 4.45
CA LYS A 30 -28.20 14.27 4.50
C LYS A 30 -27.57 13.21 5.41
N ALA A 31 -26.24 13.03 5.33
CA ALA A 31 -25.52 12.12 6.20
C ALA A 31 -25.68 12.50 7.68
N HIS A 32 -25.50 13.78 8.03
CA HIS A 32 -25.71 14.29 9.39
C HIS A 32 -27.14 14.08 9.90
N ALA A 33 -28.15 14.36 9.06
CA ALA A 33 -29.54 14.09 9.41
C ALA A 33 -29.79 12.60 9.72
N SER A 34 -29.13 11.70 8.99
CA SER A 34 -29.19 10.26 9.27
C SER A 34 -28.54 9.90 10.61
N LEU A 35 -27.37 10.47 10.93
CA LEU A 35 -26.72 10.24 12.24
C LEU A 35 -27.60 10.71 13.39
N LYS A 36 -28.19 11.91 13.29
CA LYS A 36 -29.13 12.43 14.29
C LYS A 36 -30.33 11.51 14.49
N ARG A 37 -30.95 11.05 13.40
CA ARG A 37 -32.10 10.14 13.44
C ARG A 37 -31.79 8.83 14.15
N HIS A 38 -30.59 8.30 13.97
CA HIS A 38 -30.13 7.06 14.62
C HIS A 38 -29.42 7.28 15.95
N LYS A 39 -29.36 8.53 16.45
CA LYS A 39 -28.69 8.90 17.71
C LYS A 39 -27.21 8.49 17.74
N ILE A 40 -26.54 8.53 16.59
CA ILE A 40 -25.10 8.26 16.49
C ILE A 40 -24.32 9.51 16.90
N GLN A 41 -23.43 9.35 17.88
CA GLN A 41 -22.72 10.47 18.52
C GLN A 41 -21.27 10.62 18.07
N ALA A 42 -20.68 9.62 17.43
CA ALA A 42 -19.31 9.63 16.96
C ALA A 42 -19.14 8.64 15.80
N LEU A 43 -18.08 8.82 15.01
CA LEU A 43 -17.74 7.94 13.89
C LEU A 43 -16.31 7.44 14.01
N VAL A 44 -16.12 6.16 13.68
CA VAL A 44 -14.81 5.59 13.36
C VAL A 44 -14.72 5.46 11.85
N ALA A 45 -13.80 6.22 11.24
CA ALA A 45 -13.64 6.27 9.79
C ALA A 45 -12.50 5.32 9.38
N LEU A 46 -12.84 4.21 8.71
CA LEU A 46 -11.87 3.23 8.21
C LEU A 46 -11.53 3.57 6.75
N GLY A 47 -10.27 3.90 6.46
CA GLY A 47 -9.85 4.14 5.07
C GLY A 47 -8.51 4.83 4.91
N GLY A 48 -8.32 5.42 3.73
CA GLY A 48 -7.15 6.23 3.38
C GLY A 48 -7.45 7.72 3.28
N ASN A 49 -6.57 8.45 2.58
CA ASN A 49 -6.62 9.92 2.42
C ASN A 49 -8.02 10.46 2.08
N GLY A 50 -8.71 9.90 1.07
CA GLY A 50 -10.03 10.36 0.67
C GLY A 50 -11.11 10.23 1.77
N THR A 51 -11.07 9.16 2.55
CA THR A 51 -11.98 8.96 3.68
C THR A 51 -11.72 9.99 4.76
N PHE A 52 -10.44 10.26 5.06
CA PHE A 52 -10.05 11.21 6.10
C PHE A 52 -10.35 12.66 5.71
N THR A 53 -10.19 13.03 4.44
CA THR A 53 -10.61 14.34 3.93
C THR A 53 -12.12 14.55 4.12
N GLY A 54 -12.93 13.57 3.74
CA GLY A 54 -14.38 13.63 3.95
C GLY A 54 -14.75 13.71 5.44
N ALA A 55 -14.08 12.92 6.27
CA ALA A 55 -14.26 12.93 7.73
C ALA A 55 -13.91 14.27 8.37
N GLN A 56 -12.80 14.89 7.96
CA GLN A 56 -12.37 16.18 8.47
C GLN A 56 -13.38 17.27 8.13
N VAL A 57 -13.80 17.39 6.86
CA VAL A 57 -14.80 18.37 6.43
C VAL A 57 -16.13 18.15 7.16
N PHE A 58 -16.54 16.89 7.32
CA PHE A 58 -17.77 16.55 8.03
C PHE A 58 -17.72 16.92 9.52
N HIS A 59 -16.56 16.73 10.17
CA HIS A 59 -16.33 17.18 11.53
C HIS A 59 -16.38 18.71 11.65
N GLU A 60 -15.74 19.44 10.74
CA GLU A 60 -15.71 20.90 10.72
C GLU A 60 -17.12 21.50 10.55
N GLU A 61 -17.96 20.91 9.69
CA GLU A 61 -19.32 21.40 9.42
C GLU A 61 -20.32 21.12 10.54
N TYR A 62 -20.23 19.96 11.19
CA TYR A 62 -21.30 19.47 12.08
C TYR A 62 -20.85 19.15 13.51
N GLY A 63 -19.55 19.22 13.80
CA GLY A 63 -18.99 18.97 15.12
C GLY A 63 -19.07 17.52 15.60
N ILE A 64 -19.40 16.57 14.70
CA ILE A 64 -19.43 15.14 15.03
C ILE A 64 -18.00 14.66 15.28
N PRO A 65 -17.67 14.05 16.45
CA PRO A 65 -16.39 13.42 16.67
C PRO A 65 -16.09 12.34 15.64
N VAL A 66 -14.93 12.44 15.00
CA VAL A 66 -14.43 11.42 14.08
C VAL A 66 -13.01 11.01 14.47
N VAL A 67 -12.81 9.69 14.57
CA VAL A 67 -11.47 9.09 14.69
C VAL A 67 -11.19 8.22 13.48
N GLY A 68 -10.09 8.50 12.78
CA GLY A 68 -9.64 7.76 11.61
C GLY A 68 -8.81 6.53 11.98
N VAL A 69 -9.00 5.44 11.25
CA VAL A 69 -8.17 4.24 11.31
C VAL A 69 -7.59 3.98 9.92
N PRO A 70 -6.25 3.89 9.78
CA PRO A 70 -5.58 3.75 8.51
C PRO A 70 -5.83 2.36 7.90
N CYS A 71 -6.72 2.29 6.91
CA CYS A 71 -7.07 1.08 6.18
C CYS A 71 -6.81 1.29 4.68
N THR A 72 -5.59 0.98 4.26
CA THR A 72 -5.14 1.02 2.86
C THR A 72 -3.95 0.08 2.70
N ILE A 73 -3.78 -0.47 1.50
CA ILE A 73 -2.60 -1.27 1.18
C ILE A 73 -1.39 -0.38 0.84
N ASP A 74 -1.61 0.87 0.46
CA ASP A 74 -0.57 1.73 -0.12
C ASP A 74 0.50 2.18 0.91
N ASN A 75 0.17 2.09 2.21
CA ASN A 75 1.03 2.49 3.33
C ASN A 75 1.54 3.95 3.28
N ASP A 76 0.77 4.83 2.65
CA ASP A 76 1.09 6.22 2.31
C ASP A 76 0.62 7.25 3.34
N LEU A 77 0.00 6.82 4.44
CA LEU A 77 -0.56 7.73 5.46
C LEU A 77 0.49 8.21 6.46
N TYR A 78 0.58 9.53 6.63
CA TYR A 78 1.46 10.13 7.64
C TYR A 78 0.93 9.92 9.06
N GLY A 79 1.84 9.69 10.00
CA GLY A 79 1.52 9.47 11.41
C GLY A 79 1.31 8.00 11.79
N THR A 80 1.59 7.06 10.87
CA THR A 80 1.66 5.63 11.14
C THR A 80 2.77 4.97 10.32
N ASP A 81 3.52 4.05 10.94
CA ASP A 81 4.57 3.27 10.28
C ASP A 81 3.97 2.20 9.37
N VAL A 82 2.76 1.73 9.71
CA VAL A 82 2.01 0.72 8.94
C VAL A 82 0.51 1.03 8.87
N THR A 83 -0.11 0.69 7.74
CA THR A 83 -1.55 0.73 7.53
C THR A 83 -2.13 -0.67 7.45
N ILE A 84 -3.40 -0.85 7.84
CA ILE A 84 -4.06 -2.15 7.80
C ILE A 84 -4.24 -2.58 6.34
N GLY A 85 -3.69 -3.75 6.01
CA GLY A 85 -3.71 -4.37 4.70
C GLY A 85 -2.38 -4.33 3.97
N PHE A 86 -1.43 -3.49 4.41
CA PHE A 86 -0.12 -3.37 3.78
C PHE A 86 0.67 -4.69 3.81
N ASP A 87 0.76 -5.32 4.99
CA ASP A 87 1.52 -6.55 5.16
C ASP A 87 0.92 -7.70 4.34
N THR A 88 -0.41 -7.81 4.32
CA THR A 88 -1.11 -8.79 3.48
C THR A 88 -0.85 -8.57 1.99
N ALA A 89 -0.85 -7.32 1.52
CA ALA A 89 -0.55 -6.99 0.13
C ALA A 89 0.88 -7.36 -0.26
N VAL A 90 1.86 -7.05 0.61
CA VAL A 90 3.27 -7.43 0.42
C VAL A 90 3.42 -8.95 0.35
N ASN A 91 2.85 -9.70 1.30
CA ASN A 91 2.92 -11.16 1.27
C ASN A 91 2.25 -11.76 0.04
N THR A 92 1.17 -11.15 -0.46
CA THR A 92 0.52 -11.58 -1.71
C THR A 92 1.41 -11.35 -2.93
N ALA A 93 2.15 -10.24 -2.97
CA ALA A 93 3.09 -9.96 -4.04
C ALA A 93 4.31 -10.90 -3.99
N ILE A 94 4.85 -11.17 -2.79
CA ILE A 94 5.95 -12.13 -2.60
C ILE A 94 5.52 -13.54 -3.04
N ASP A 95 4.34 -14.02 -2.61
CA ASP A 95 3.81 -15.33 -3.04
C ASP A 95 3.65 -15.43 -4.57
N ALA A 96 3.25 -14.34 -5.23
CA ALA A 96 3.21 -14.30 -6.70
C ALA A 96 4.62 -14.39 -7.31
N VAL A 97 5.59 -13.69 -6.74
CA VAL A 97 7.00 -13.72 -7.20
C VAL A 97 7.60 -15.10 -7.03
N ASP A 98 7.41 -15.76 -5.88
CA ASP A 98 7.96 -17.08 -5.60
C ASP A 98 7.42 -18.13 -6.57
N LYS A 99 6.10 -18.12 -6.83
CA LYS A 99 5.48 -18.99 -7.83
C LYS A 99 6.05 -18.80 -9.25
N ILE A 100 6.43 -17.56 -9.59
CA ILE A 100 7.05 -17.26 -10.88
C ILE A 100 8.49 -17.78 -10.91
N ARG A 101 9.23 -17.63 -9.81
CA ARG A 101 10.62 -18.08 -9.68
C ARG A 101 10.76 -19.59 -9.87
N ASP A 102 9.85 -20.38 -9.30
CA ASP A 102 9.86 -21.84 -9.46
C ASP A 102 9.78 -22.28 -10.93
N THR A 103 9.21 -21.46 -11.82
CA THR A 103 9.13 -21.73 -13.26
C THR A 103 10.33 -21.21 -14.06
N ALA A 104 11.27 -20.53 -13.41
CA ALA A 104 12.32 -19.75 -14.04
C ALA A 104 13.74 -20.33 -13.88
N GLU A 105 13.95 -21.35 -13.04
CA GLU A 105 15.29 -21.92 -12.76
C GLU A 105 15.99 -22.60 -13.96
N SER A 106 15.35 -22.67 -15.13
CA SER A 106 15.87 -23.39 -16.31
C SER A 106 16.59 -22.51 -17.36
N HIS A 107 16.44 -21.18 -17.34
CA HIS A 107 17.02 -20.26 -18.35
C HIS A 107 17.30 -18.87 -17.77
N ASN A 108 18.33 -18.16 -18.29
CA ASN A 108 18.65 -16.77 -17.91
C ASN A 108 17.51 -15.81 -18.25
N ARG A 109 16.59 -15.58 -17.31
CA ARG A 109 15.36 -14.81 -17.53
C ARG A 109 15.25 -13.54 -16.70
N VAL A 110 14.66 -12.51 -17.30
CA VAL A 110 14.36 -11.23 -16.67
C VAL A 110 12.84 -11.13 -16.45
N PHE A 111 12.42 -11.00 -15.21
CA PHE A 111 11.02 -10.84 -14.84
C PHE A 111 10.75 -9.45 -14.31
N PHE A 112 9.74 -8.81 -14.89
CA PHE A 112 9.17 -7.55 -14.41
C PHE A 112 7.87 -7.86 -13.67
N ILE A 113 7.81 -7.51 -12.39
CA ILE A 113 6.64 -7.74 -11.55
C ILE A 113 6.06 -6.40 -11.15
N GLU A 114 4.90 -6.07 -11.73
CA GLU A 114 4.17 -4.85 -11.42
C GLU A 114 3.27 -5.05 -10.19
N VAL A 115 3.50 -4.21 -9.18
CA VAL A 115 2.76 -4.20 -7.92
C VAL A 115 1.97 -2.91 -7.73
N MET A 116 0.95 -2.97 -6.88
CA MET A 116 0.12 -1.79 -6.57
C MET A 116 0.86 -0.84 -5.62
N GLY A 117 0.30 0.35 -5.41
CA GLY A 117 0.82 1.35 -4.47
C GLY A 117 0.45 2.79 -4.82
N ARG A 118 -0.32 2.98 -5.90
CA ARG A 118 -0.69 4.26 -6.50
C ARG A 118 0.57 5.10 -6.75
N ASN A 119 0.77 6.15 -5.94
CA ASN A 119 1.87 7.08 -6.07
C ASN A 119 2.96 6.79 -5.04
N SER A 120 2.91 5.62 -4.40
CA SER A 120 3.83 5.22 -3.34
C SER A 120 4.52 3.89 -3.64
N GLY A 121 5.81 3.85 -3.34
CA GLY A 121 6.70 2.74 -3.58
C GLY A 121 6.80 1.70 -2.46
N TYR A 122 6.04 1.81 -1.34
CA TYR A 122 6.23 0.93 -0.19
C TYR A 122 6.04 -0.56 -0.51
N ILE A 123 4.97 -0.92 -1.23
CA ILE A 123 4.72 -2.33 -1.58
C ILE A 123 5.87 -2.84 -2.46
N ALA A 124 6.27 -2.08 -3.47
CA ALA A 124 7.37 -2.42 -4.36
C ALA A 124 8.69 -2.61 -3.62
N LEU A 125 9.02 -1.68 -2.71
CA LEU A 125 10.25 -1.74 -1.91
C LEU A 125 10.28 -2.97 -1.00
N TYR A 126 9.20 -3.24 -0.26
CA TYR A 126 9.13 -4.38 0.66
C TYR A 126 9.08 -5.70 -0.10
N THR A 127 8.35 -5.76 -1.23
CA THR A 127 8.32 -6.94 -2.10
C THR A 127 9.70 -7.22 -2.69
N ALA A 128 10.41 -6.18 -3.12
CA ALA A 128 11.76 -6.30 -3.67
C ALA A 128 12.74 -6.89 -2.66
N ILE A 129 12.72 -6.40 -1.41
CA ILE A 129 13.57 -6.97 -0.34
C ILE A 129 13.13 -8.40 -0.01
N GLY A 130 11.84 -8.61 0.25
CA GLY A 130 11.31 -9.90 0.67
C GLY A 130 11.48 -11.01 -0.36
N SER A 131 11.54 -10.65 -1.64
CA SER A 131 11.75 -11.60 -2.74
C SER A 131 13.22 -11.64 -3.21
N GLY A 132 14.12 -10.78 -2.74
CA GLY A 132 15.47 -10.70 -3.29
C GLY A 132 15.50 -10.26 -4.77
N ALA A 133 14.81 -9.15 -5.06
CA ALA A 133 14.83 -8.54 -6.38
C ALA A 133 16.20 -7.93 -6.71
N THR A 134 16.55 -7.96 -7.98
CA THR A 134 17.77 -7.32 -8.52
C THR A 134 17.70 -5.80 -8.41
N THR A 135 16.53 -5.24 -8.74
CA THR A 135 16.30 -3.80 -8.65
C THR A 135 14.81 -3.51 -8.53
N VAL A 136 14.49 -2.28 -8.16
CA VAL A 136 13.12 -1.81 -7.96
C VAL A 136 12.91 -0.44 -8.62
N LEU A 137 11.78 -0.27 -9.30
CA LEU A 137 11.36 1.01 -9.87
C LEU A 137 10.28 1.62 -8.98
N LEU A 138 10.55 2.82 -8.45
CA LEU A 138 9.71 3.51 -7.48
C LEU A 138 9.27 4.89 -8.00
N PRO A 139 8.12 5.43 -7.59
CA PRO A 139 7.75 6.82 -7.87
C PRO A 139 8.70 7.83 -7.21
N GLU A 140 9.24 7.49 -6.03
CA GLU A 140 10.08 8.36 -5.21
C GLU A 140 11.54 8.46 -5.73
N ARG A 141 11.98 7.52 -6.57
CA ARG A 141 13.31 7.52 -7.19
C ARG A 141 13.23 7.49 -8.70
N GLU A 142 13.78 8.50 -9.33
CA GLU A 142 13.98 8.49 -10.78
C GLU A 142 15.11 7.53 -11.13
N THR A 143 14.78 6.53 -11.94
CA THR A 143 15.73 5.56 -12.49
C THR A 143 15.68 5.68 -14.00
N SER A 144 16.82 5.89 -14.66
CA SER A 144 16.85 5.97 -16.12
C SER A 144 16.88 4.58 -16.76
N MET A 145 16.50 4.51 -18.04
CA MET A 145 16.61 3.26 -18.81
C MET A 145 18.07 2.79 -18.90
N GLU A 146 19.01 3.73 -19.03
CA GLU A 146 20.44 3.45 -19.06
C GLU A 146 20.93 2.82 -17.75
N GLU A 147 20.45 3.31 -16.62
CA GLU A 147 20.77 2.75 -15.30
C GLU A 147 20.20 1.32 -15.15
N LEU A 148 18.94 1.11 -15.54
CA LEU A 148 18.30 -0.21 -15.49
C LEU A 148 19.04 -1.25 -16.34
N VAL A 149 19.35 -0.91 -17.59
CA VAL A 149 20.10 -1.78 -18.51
C VAL A 149 21.49 -2.08 -17.96
N ARG A 150 22.17 -1.09 -17.38
CA ARG A 150 23.49 -1.28 -16.77
C ARG A 150 23.43 -2.28 -15.62
N ILE A 151 22.46 -2.15 -14.71
CA ILE A 151 22.28 -3.06 -13.57
C ILE A 151 22.03 -4.48 -14.07
N LEU A 152 21.09 -4.66 -15.00
CA LEU A 152 20.75 -5.99 -15.53
C LEU A 152 21.91 -6.64 -16.29
N ASN A 153 22.70 -5.86 -17.03
CA ASN A 153 23.87 -6.37 -17.74
C ASN A 153 24.99 -6.81 -16.76
N GLN A 154 25.20 -6.08 -15.66
CA GLN A 154 26.15 -6.47 -14.63
C GLN A 154 25.77 -7.80 -13.98
N GLU A 155 24.48 -8.03 -13.73
CA GLU A 155 23.99 -9.28 -13.16
C GLU A 155 24.04 -10.45 -14.14
N ALA A 156 23.76 -10.21 -15.42
CA ALA A 156 23.91 -11.22 -16.47
C ALA A 156 25.36 -11.73 -16.56
N VAL A 157 26.35 -10.85 -16.42
CA VAL A 157 27.79 -11.21 -16.42
C VAL A 157 28.16 -12.09 -15.22
N LYS A 158 27.43 -12.00 -14.10
CA LYS A 158 27.65 -12.84 -12.91
C LYS A 158 27.02 -14.24 -13.02
N ASN A 159 26.48 -14.64 -14.18
CA ASN A 159 25.79 -15.93 -14.40
C ASN A 159 24.59 -16.16 -13.46
N LYS A 160 23.87 -15.11 -13.07
CA LYS A 160 22.59 -15.30 -12.39
C LYS A 160 21.56 -15.87 -13.38
N ALA A 161 20.98 -17.02 -13.03
CA ALA A 161 19.93 -17.65 -13.82
C ALA A 161 18.63 -16.83 -13.87
N PHE A 162 18.45 -15.89 -12.93
CA PHE A 162 17.19 -15.16 -12.75
C PHE A 162 17.45 -13.71 -12.32
N SER A 163 16.88 -12.77 -13.06
CA SER A 163 16.86 -11.34 -12.74
C SER A 163 15.43 -10.88 -12.48
N LEU A 164 15.20 -10.24 -11.34
CA LEU A 164 13.87 -9.79 -10.92
C LEU A 164 13.85 -8.27 -10.77
N VAL A 165 12.96 -7.64 -11.51
CA VAL A 165 12.68 -6.20 -11.44
C VAL A 165 11.28 -6.03 -10.87
N VAL A 166 11.18 -5.44 -9.67
CA VAL A 166 9.88 -5.08 -9.10
C VAL A 166 9.54 -3.65 -9.52
N VAL A 167 8.32 -3.44 -10.01
CA VAL A 167 7.88 -2.16 -10.57
C VAL A 167 6.64 -1.67 -9.83
N ALA A 168 6.72 -0.51 -9.19
CA ALA A 168 5.53 0.15 -8.66
C ALA A 168 4.64 0.66 -9.80
N GLU A 169 3.31 0.51 -9.69
CA GLU A 169 2.37 0.99 -10.71
C GLU A 169 2.49 2.51 -11.01
N GLY A 170 2.96 3.29 -10.03
CA GLY A 170 3.22 4.73 -10.17
C GLY A 170 4.62 5.13 -10.61
N ASN A 171 5.46 4.19 -11.07
CA ASN A 171 6.81 4.51 -11.52
C ASN A 171 6.82 5.57 -12.65
N LYS A 172 7.92 6.31 -12.76
CA LYS A 172 8.06 7.43 -13.72
C LYS A 172 8.63 7.02 -15.09
N LEU A 173 9.15 5.80 -15.23
CA LEU A 173 9.87 5.38 -16.44
C LEU A 173 8.90 5.03 -17.58
N GLY A 174 7.68 4.61 -17.24
CA GLY A 174 6.64 4.31 -18.21
C GLY A 174 5.82 3.08 -17.81
N LYS A 175 5.09 2.51 -18.78
CA LYS A 175 4.38 1.25 -18.55
C LYS A 175 5.39 0.10 -18.47
N THR A 176 5.13 -0.84 -17.56
CA THR A 176 6.02 -1.99 -17.35
C THR A 176 6.26 -2.81 -18.62
N GLN A 177 5.26 -2.93 -19.49
CA GLN A 177 5.40 -3.62 -20.78
C GLN A 177 6.37 -2.92 -21.73
N ASP A 178 6.30 -1.59 -21.82
CA ASP A 178 7.16 -0.80 -22.69
C ASP A 178 8.62 -0.85 -22.19
N ILE A 179 8.81 -0.75 -20.87
CA ILE A 179 10.11 -0.88 -20.20
C ILE A 179 10.73 -2.24 -20.50
N ALA A 180 9.96 -3.32 -20.36
CA ALA A 180 10.43 -4.67 -20.58
C ALA A 180 10.85 -4.92 -22.04
N GLU A 181 10.07 -4.40 -23.00
CA GLU A 181 10.38 -4.52 -24.43
C GLU A 181 11.64 -3.74 -24.80
N GLU A 182 11.81 -2.52 -24.26
CA GLU A 182 13.03 -1.74 -24.49
C GLU A 182 14.27 -2.42 -23.91
N VAL A 183 14.18 -2.99 -22.70
CA VAL A 183 15.26 -3.78 -22.10
C VAL A 183 15.58 -5.01 -22.95
N LYS A 184 14.57 -5.71 -23.46
CA LYS A 184 14.74 -6.88 -24.35
C LYS A 184 15.56 -6.50 -25.60
N GLN A 185 15.23 -5.38 -26.23
CA GLN A 185 15.91 -4.89 -27.43
C GLN A 185 17.35 -4.46 -27.14
N ARG A 186 17.56 -3.67 -26.08
CA ARG A 186 18.90 -3.15 -25.71
C ARG A 186 19.86 -4.27 -25.28
N LEU A 187 19.36 -5.31 -24.60
CA LEU A 187 20.16 -6.45 -24.15
C LEU A 187 20.20 -7.63 -25.15
N LYS A 188 19.48 -7.54 -26.28
CA LYS A 188 19.38 -8.61 -27.30
C LYS A 188 18.97 -9.97 -26.71
N LEU A 189 17.99 -9.96 -25.80
CA LEU A 189 17.47 -11.17 -25.16
C LEU A 189 16.44 -11.85 -26.10
N GLU A 190 16.73 -13.06 -26.56
CA GLU A 190 15.96 -13.68 -27.65
C GLU A 190 14.53 -14.06 -27.26
N GLU A 191 14.21 -14.38 -26.00
CA GLU A 191 12.81 -14.47 -25.54
C GLU A 191 12.61 -14.44 -24.01
N ASP A 192 13.62 -14.00 -23.28
CA ASP A 192 13.75 -14.24 -21.84
C ASP A 192 13.19 -13.14 -20.94
N VAL A 193 12.45 -12.20 -21.49
CA VAL A 193 11.79 -11.13 -20.73
C VAL A 193 10.30 -11.44 -20.54
N ARG A 194 9.82 -11.37 -19.30
CA ARG A 194 8.41 -11.60 -18.95
C ARG A 194 7.90 -10.49 -18.03
N VAL A 195 6.64 -10.12 -18.22
CA VAL A 195 5.94 -9.14 -17.39
C VAL A 195 4.77 -9.82 -16.71
N THR A 196 4.64 -9.63 -15.40
CA THR A 196 3.46 -10.05 -14.64
C THR A 196 2.93 -8.89 -13.84
N VAL A 197 1.61 -8.67 -13.93
CA VAL A 197 0.90 -7.65 -13.16
C VAL A 197 0.13 -8.36 -12.06
N VAL A 198 0.53 -8.18 -10.81
CA VAL A 198 -0.16 -8.81 -9.66
C VAL A 198 -1.57 -8.24 -9.50
N GLY A 199 -1.70 -6.93 -9.73
CA GLY A 199 -2.98 -6.23 -9.78
C GLY A 199 -3.82 -6.42 -8.51
N HIS A 200 -5.14 -6.59 -8.69
CA HIS A 200 -6.13 -6.57 -7.62
C HIS A 200 -6.04 -7.74 -6.62
N MET A 201 -5.22 -8.76 -6.89
CA MET A 201 -4.95 -9.83 -5.92
C MET A 201 -4.44 -9.26 -4.60
N GLN A 202 -3.65 -8.17 -4.64
CA GLN A 202 -3.10 -7.48 -3.46
C GLN A 202 -4.16 -6.85 -2.54
N ARG A 203 -5.41 -6.70 -3.00
CA ARG A 203 -6.52 -6.16 -2.20
C ARG A 203 -7.41 -7.25 -1.62
N GLY A 204 -7.19 -8.50 -2.01
CA GLY A 204 -7.96 -9.67 -1.60
C GLY A 204 -7.16 -10.60 -0.68
N GLY A 205 -7.77 -11.73 -0.34
CA GLY A 205 -7.15 -12.73 0.54
C GLY A 205 -7.43 -12.52 2.02
N SER A 206 -7.11 -13.55 2.81
CA SER A 206 -7.20 -13.46 4.26
C SER A 206 -6.10 -12.52 4.78
N PRO A 207 -6.40 -11.60 5.72
CA PRO A 207 -5.37 -10.77 6.32
C PRO A 207 -4.35 -11.64 7.06
N SER A 208 -3.09 -11.21 7.00
CA SER A 208 -1.97 -11.82 7.72
C SER A 208 -2.15 -11.73 9.24
N GLY A 209 -1.33 -12.48 9.98
CA GLY A 209 -1.31 -12.38 11.44
C GLY A 209 -1.00 -10.97 11.94
N PHE A 210 -0.10 -10.27 11.25
CA PHE A 210 0.30 -8.91 11.60
C PHE A 210 -0.82 -7.91 11.34
N ASP A 211 -1.47 -7.95 10.17
CA ASP A 211 -2.59 -7.05 9.87
C ASP A 211 -3.78 -7.27 10.82
N ARG A 212 -4.06 -8.51 11.22
CA ARG A 212 -5.09 -8.81 12.25
C ARG A 212 -4.74 -8.17 13.60
N LEU A 213 -3.48 -8.25 14.01
CA LEU A 213 -3.00 -7.65 15.26
C LEU A 213 -3.10 -6.12 15.20
N VAL A 214 -2.60 -5.51 14.14
CA VAL A 214 -2.65 -4.05 13.92
C VAL A 214 -4.10 -3.57 13.88
N ALA A 215 -4.98 -4.25 13.14
CA ALA A 215 -6.41 -3.91 13.08
C ALA A 215 -7.10 -3.99 14.44
N THR A 216 -6.76 -5.01 15.23
CA THR A 216 -7.29 -5.16 16.60
C THR A 216 -6.83 -4.02 17.51
N ARG A 217 -5.52 -3.69 17.49
CA ARG A 217 -4.95 -2.60 18.28
C ARG A 217 -5.56 -1.24 17.91
N LEU A 218 -5.62 -0.94 16.62
CA LEU A 218 -6.12 0.35 16.14
C LEU A 218 -7.64 0.48 16.30
N GLY A 219 -8.39 -0.61 16.13
CA GLY A 219 -9.84 -0.63 16.40
C GLY A 219 -10.15 -0.31 17.86
N ASN A 220 -9.42 -0.91 18.80
CA ASN A 220 -9.54 -0.59 20.23
C ASN A 220 -9.14 0.86 20.51
N ALA A 221 -7.97 1.28 20.02
CA ALA A 221 -7.46 2.63 20.21
C ALA A 221 -8.42 3.71 19.67
N ALA A 222 -9.10 3.46 18.55
CA ALA A 222 -10.06 4.41 17.99
C ALA A 222 -11.26 4.65 18.92
N VAL A 223 -11.77 3.58 19.54
CA VAL A 223 -12.86 3.67 20.51
C VAL A 223 -12.40 4.38 21.77
N GLU A 224 -11.23 4.00 22.30
CA GLU A 224 -10.64 4.66 23.47
C GLU A 224 -10.39 6.15 23.22
N ALA A 225 -9.89 6.53 22.04
CA ALA A 225 -9.67 7.92 21.67
C ALA A 225 -11.00 8.72 21.68
N ILE A 226 -12.08 8.16 21.13
CA ILE A 226 -13.40 8.80 21.18
C ILE A 226 -13.85 9.00 22.64
N LEU A 227 -13.69 7.97 23.48
CA LEU A 227 -14.08 8.03 24.90
C LEU A 227 -13.22 9.04 25.70
N GLN A 228 -11.96 9.22 25.33
CA GLN A 228 -11.06 10.23 25.89
C GLN A 228 -11.30 11.64 25.34
N GLY A 229 -12.24 11.81 24.40
CA GLY A 229 -12.66 13.10 23.88
C GLY A 229 -11.90 13.58 22.64
N TYR A 230 -11.13 12.72 21.97
CA TYR A 230 -10.58 13.03 20.64
C TYR A 230 -11.70 13.09 19.59
N LYS A 231 -11.65 14.11 18.71
CA LYS A 231 -12.75 14.40 17.76
C LYS A 231 -12.33 14.59 16.30
N ASN A 232 -11.03 14.69 16.02
CA ASN A 232 -10.49 14.97 14.68
C ASN A 232 -9.06 14.41 14.55
N ALA A 233 -8.90 13.12 14.83
CA ALA A 233 -7.60 12.48 14.89
C ALA A 233 -7.61 11.12 14.20
N MET A 234 -6.49 10.71 13.63
CA MET A 234 -6.19 9.36 13.20
C MET A 234 -5.42 8.64 14.32
N VAL A 235 -5.78 7.40 14.63
CA VAL A 235 -4.93 6.50 15.41
C VAL A 235 -3.93 5.80 14.48
N GLY A 236 -2.68 5.67 14.93
CA GLY A 236 -1.62 5.00 14.19
C GLY A 236 -0.66 4.26 15.12
N ILE A 237 0.23 3.48 14.54
CA ILE A 237 1.35 2.87 15.27
C ILE A 237 2.63 3.55 14.78
N SER A 238 3.42 4.10 15.70
CA SER A 238 4.76 4.60 15.38
C SER A 238 5.75 4.18 16.46
N ASN A 239 6.89 3.63 16.06
CA ASN A 239 7.88 3.04 16.97
C ASN A 239 7.24 2.01 17.92
N ASN A 240 6.35 1.18 17.39
CA ASN A 240 5.54 0.19 18.11
C ASN A 240 4.58 0.77 19.20
N GLN A 241 4.47 2.09 19.30
CA GLN A 241 3.58 2.79 20.22
C GLN A 241 2.34 3.31 19.51
N LEU A 242 1.21 3.37 20.22
CA LEU A 242 0.00 4.01 19.71
C LEU A 242 0.19 5.53 19.67
N LYS A 243 -0.19 6.14 18.56
CA LYS A 243 -0.07 7.58 18.34
C LYS A 243 -1.39 8.15 17.83
N HIS A 244 -1.70 9.36 18.28
CA HIS A 244 -2.81 10.17 17.75
C HIS A 244 -2.23 11.27 16.88
N THR A 245 -2.68 11.36 15.63
CA THR A 245 -2.24 12.37 14.67
C THR A 245 -3.48 13.13 14.19
N PRO A 246 -3.55 14.47 14.27
CA PRO A 246 -4.69 15.21 13.73
C PRO A 246 -4.94 14.87 12.26
N LEU A 247 -6.21 14.71 11.84
CA LEU A 247 -6.52 14.30 10.47
C LEU A 247 -5.93 15.28 9.44
N SER A 248 -5.95 16.57 9.75
CA SER A 248 -5.35 17.62 8.91
C SER A 248 -3.85 17.46 8.68
N ILE A 249 -3.12 16.88 9.64
CA ILE A 249 -1.69 16.56 9.49
C ILE A 249 -1.51 15.24 8.75
N ALA A 250 -2.31 14.23 9.08
CA ALA A 250 -2.23 12.90 8.46
C ALA A 250 -2.47 12.92 6.94
N ILE A 251 -3.33 13.83 6.46
CA ILE A 251 -3.70 13.96 5.04
C ILE A 251 -2.73 14.87 4.26
N LYS A 252 -2.19 15.92 4.91
CA LYS A 252 -1.36 16.93 4.23
C LYS A 252 0.10 16.51 4.08
N ASN A 253 0.60 15.75 5.03
CA ASN A 253 2.01 15.36 5.04
C ASN A 253 2.20 14.06 4.27
N GLU A 254 3.34 13.97 3.58
CA GLU A 254 3.76 12.75 2.91
C GLU A 254 4.61 11.91 3.87
N LYS A 255 4.50 10.60 3.71
CA LYS A 255 5.34 9.63 4.42
C LYS A 255 6.55 9.31 3.56
N GLU A 256 7.75 9.59 4.07
CA GLU A 256 9.00 9.36 3.34
C GLU A 256 9.40 7.89 3.31
N ILE A 257 9.87 7.43 2.14
CA ILE A 257 10.47 6.11 2.00
C ILE A 257 11.79 6.03 2.79
N ASN A 258 12.00 4.89 3.44
CA ASN A 258 13.28 4.60 4.09
C ASN A 258 14.37 4.31 3.03
N MET A 259 15.29 5.25 2.88
CA MET A 259 16.41 5.14 1.94
C MET A 259 17.41 4.03 2.28
N ASP A 260 17.49 3.59 3.54
CA ASP A 260 18.35 2.46 3.91
C ASP A 260 17.80 1.13 3.38
N LEU A 261 16.47 0.97 3.32
CA LEU A 261 15.85 -0.19 2.66
C LEU A 261 16.20 -0.22 1.17
N LEU A 262 16.19 0.93 0.51
CA LEU A 262 16.58 1.02 -0.90
C LEU A 262 18.05 0.64 -1.11
N ARG A 263 18.96 1.13 -0.25
CA ARG A 263 20.38 0.73 -0.27
C ARG A 263 20.57 -0.77 -0.02
N MET A 264 19.76 -1.36 0.87
CA MET A 264 19.82 -2.80 1.13
C MET A 264 19.52 -3.62 -0.14
N ILE A 265 18.58 -3.19 -0.99
CA ILE A 265 18.31 -3.88 -2.27
C ILE A 265 19.57 -3.88 -3.14
N GLU A 266 20.22 -2.72 -3.30
CA GLU A 266 21.44 -2.61 -4.12
C GLU A 266 22.60 -3.48 -3.57
N MET A 267 22.69 -3.63 -2.24
CA MET A 267 23.71 -4.46 -1.60
C MET A 267 23.40 -5.96 -1.66
N LEU A 268 22.12 -6.35 -1.57
CA LEU A 268 21.68 -7.74 -1.57
C LEU A 268 21.52 -8.29 -2.99
N ALA A 269 21.44 -7.41 -3.99
CA ALA A 269 21.41 -7.77 -5.40
C ALA A 269 22.72 -8.39 -5.92
N VAL A 270 23.73 -8.63 -5.07
CA VAL A 270 25.03 -9.20 -5.47
C VAL A 270 24.93 -10.61 -6.03
#